data_AF-A0A2W6CNZ3-F1
#
_entry.id   AF-A0A2W6CNZ3-F1
#
_cell.length_a   1.000
_cell.length_b   1.000
_cell.length_c   1.000
_cell.angle_alpha   90.00
_cell.angle_beta   90.00
_cell.angle_gamma   90.00
#
_symmetry.space_group_name_H-M   'P 1'
#
loop_
_entity.id
_entity.type
_entity.pdbx_description
1 polymer ?
#
loop_
_entity_poly.entity_id
_entity_poly.type
_entity_poly.pdbx_seq_one_letter_code
_entity_poly.pdbx_strand_id
1 'polypeptide(L)'
;MKYNDSAQLDTSGVQDARGGRLSGRGGLAVGGGGLGVLSVVAYLLFSLIGGDSGNAVNDVLGQLGQGGGAQTADNNEVAKECKTGADANTKLDCAVVADIDSIQNYWDKELPKLGKSYEPITTVWFTGQVSTACGTASSGSGPFYCPGDQHVYLDLRFYDDLKTQFGAQGGLFVDAYVLAHEYGHHVQDLLGTNAKVQQGQTGPKSGSVRLELQADCYAGAWANHATTVPDDTGKPLIIDVTADDINRALDTAARIGDDYIQKNLGNGTINQNAFTHGTSVQRKKWFTTGYRSGDPKACDTFNTDSLG
;
A
#
# COMPACT_ATOMS: atom_id res chain seq x y z
N MET A 1 15.72 -0.66 10.86
CA MET A 1 15.56 0.72 10.37
C MET A 1 15.50 1.64 11.58
N LYS A 2 16.02 2.87 11.46
CA LYS A 2 16.00 3.87 12.53
C LYS A 2 15.63 5.25 11.99
N TYR A 3 14.73 5.94 12.69
CA TYR A 3 14.38 7.33 12.43
C TYR A 3 15.33 8.29 13.14
N ASN A 4 15.51 9.48 12.58
CA ASN A 4 16.26 10.56 13.18
C ASN A 4 15.50 11.14 14.36
N ASP A 5 16.02 10.99 15.58
CA ASP A 5 15.34 11.41 16.81
C ASP A 5 14.89 12.88 16.81
N SER A 6 15.60 13.76 16.09
CA SER A 6 15.29 15.20 16.03
C SER A 6 14.43 15.61 14.83
N ALA A 7 14.15 14.70 13.89
CA ALA A 7 13.32 15.01 12.74
C ALA A 7 11.89 15.33 13.20
N GLN A 8 11.24 16.27 12.51
CA GLN A 8 9.85 16.65 12.81
C GLN A 8 8.91 15.78 11.97
N LEU A 9 7.79 15.37 12.56
CA LEU A 9 6.76 14.60 11.85
C LEU A 9 5.61 15.52 11.44
N ASP A 10 5.19 15.42 10.18
CA ASP A 10 4.02 16.10 9.66
C ASP A 10 2.81 15.15 9.62
N THR A 11 1.87 15.38 10.54
CA THR A 11 0.64 14.56 10.60
C THR A 11 -0.43 15.01 9.60
N SER A 12 -0.19 16.03 8.78
CA SER A 12 -1.18 16.58 7.84
C SER A 12 -1.57 15.60 6.73
N GLY A 13 -0.67 14.68 6.36
CA GLY A 13 -0.92 13.62 5.38
C GLY A 13 -1.68 12.40 5.94
N VAL A 14 -2.11 12.42 7.20
CA VAL A 14 -2.86 11.32 7.83
C VAL A 14 -4.29 11.72 8.08
N GLN A 15 -5.21 10.78 7.87
CA GLN A 15 -6.58 10.86 8.35
C GLN A 15 -6.90 9.65 9.22
N ASP A 16 -6.98 9.83 10.54
CA ASP A 16 -7.30 8.76 11.47
C ASP A 16 -8.82 8.60 11.59
N ALA A 17 -9.37 7.64 10.85
CA ALA A 17 -10.78 7.25 10.91
C ALA A 17 -11.02 6.03 11.82
N ARG A 18 -10.00 5.57 12.57
CA ARG A 18 -10.17 4.48 13.54
C ARG A 18 -11.07 4.95 14.67
N GLY A 19 -11.93 4.06 15.18
CA GLY A 19 -12.87 4.40 16.27
C GLY A 19 -14.01 5.34 15.88
N GLY A 20 -14.07 5.80 14.62
CA GLY A 20 -15.21 6.52 14.06
C GLY A 20 -16.47 5.68 14.18
N ARG A 21 -17.33 6.02 15.14
CA ARG A 21 -18.63 5.35 15.32
C ARG A 21 -19.44 5.58 14.06
N LEU A 22 -19.81 4.50 13.37
CA LEU A 22 -20.88 4.55 12.38
C LEU A 22 -22.13 5.06 13.12
N SER A 23 -22.46 6.35 12.95
CA SER A 23 -23.65 6.95 13.56
C SER A 23 -24.88 6.44 12.81
N GLY A 24 -25.24 5.19 13.07
CA GLY A 24 -26.32 4.47 12.42
C GLY A 24 -26.65 3.23 13.21
N ARG A 25 -27.79 3.27 13.91
CA ARG A 25 -28.48 2.18 14.63
C ARG A 25 -28.00 0.75 14.31
N GLY A 26 -27.45 0.10 15.33
CA GLY A 26 -27.62 -1.32 15.66
C GLY A 26 -27.35 -2.36 14.58
N GLY A 27 -26.25 -3.11 14.71
CA GLY A 27 -26.04 -4.31 13.90
C GLY A 27 -24.79 -5.08 14.27
N LEU A 28 -25.03 -6.25 14.89
CA LEU A 28 -24.19 -7.44 15.05
C LEU A 28 -22.66 -7.33 15.02
N ALA A 29 -22.06 -7.62 16.17
CA ALA A 29 -20.75 -8.24 16.24
C ALA A 29 -20.80 -9.62 15.55
N VAL A 30 -20.31 -9.69 14.32
CA VAL A 30 -19.95 -10.96 13.68
C VAL A 30 -18.51 -11.27 14.08
N GLY A 31 -18.38 -12.05 15.16
CA GLY A 31 -17.19 -12.84 15.42
C GLY A 31 -17.18 -14.08 14.53
N GLY A 32 -15.97 -14.51 14.15
CA GLY A 32 -15.72 -15.64 13.25
C GLY A 32 -15.19 -15.12 11.92
N GLY A 33 -14.02 -15.50 11.44
CA GLY A 33 -13.23 -16.71 11.63
C GLY A 33 -12.44 -16.84 10.34
N GLY A 34 -11.17 -17.22 10.44
CA GLY A 34 -10.26 -17.29 9.28
C GLY A 34 -10.91 -18.04 8.12
N LEU A 35 -10.87 -17.41 6.93
CA LEU A 35 -11.03 -17.96 5.57
C LEU A 35 -11.34 -16.88 4.50
N GLY A 36 -11.40 -15.57 4.85
CA GLY A 36 -11.83 -14.51 3.92
C GLY A 36 -10.75 -13.57 3.34
N VAL A 37 -9.51 -13.61 3.85
CA VAL A 37 -8.48 -12.59 3.55
C VAL A 37 -7.98 -12.65 2.10
N LEU A 38 -7.95 -13.84 1.48
CA LEU A 38 -7.31 -14.01 0.17
C LEU A 38 -8.23 -13.73 -1.03
N SER A 39 -9.52 -14.01 -0.87
CA SER A 39 -10.53 -13.72 -1.90
C SER A 39 -10.83 -12.23 -1.99
N VAL A 40 -10.53 -11.45 -0.94
CA VAL A 40 -10.85 -10.02 -0.88
C VAL A 40 -9.72 -9.16 -1.44
N VAL A 41 -8.45 -9.52 -1.24
CA VAL A 41 -7.29 -8.85 -1.87
C VAL A 41 -7.37 -8.97 -3.40
N ALA A 42 -7.68 -10.16 -3.93
CA ALA A 42 -7.85 -10.37 -5.36
C ALA A 42 -9.14 -9.75 -5.94
N TYR A 43 -10.22 -9.65 -5.14
CA TYR A 43 -11.48 -9.04 -5.58
C TYR A 43 -11.44 -7.51 -5.56
N LEU A 44 -10.76 -6.90 -4.58
CA LEU A 44 -10.67 -5.45 -4.48
C LEU A 44 -9.75 -4.86 -5.54
N LEU A 45 -8.60 -5.47 -5.86
CA LEU A 45 -7.76 -4.97 -6.95
C LEU A 45 -8.39 -5.18 -8.35
N PHE A 46 -9.28 -6.16 -8.50
CA PHE A 46 -10.03 -6.39 -9.75
C PHE A 46 -11.14 -5.36 -10.03
N SER A 47 -11.64 -4.66 -9.02
CA SER A 47 -12.71 -3.65 -9.18
C SER A 47 -12.19 -2.26 -9.53
N LEU A 48 -10.88 -2.00 -9.36
CA LEU A 48 -10.35 -0.62 -9.31
C LEU A 48 -9.55 -0.18 -10.52
N ILE A 49 -9.32 -1.10 -11.46
CA ILE A 49 -8.65 -0.80 -12.72
C ILE A 49 -9.68 -0.92 -13.85
N GLY A 50 -10.58 0.07 -13.92
CA GLY A 50 -11.57 0.17 -14.98
C GLY A 50 -12.82 0.92 -14.53
N GLY A 51 -12.86 2.21 -14.83
CA GLY A 51 -14.08 3.01 -14.74
C GLY A 51 -15.13 2.51 -15.74
N ASP A 52 -16.00 1.62 -15.29
CA ASP A 52 -17.38 1.48 -15.77
C ASP A 52 -18.24 0.86 -14.67
N SER A 53 -18.72 1.70 -13.76
CA SER A 53 -19.80 1.37 -12.83
C SER A 53 -21.14 1.33 -13.59
N GLY A 54 -21.24 0.42 -14.55
CA GLY A 54 -22.37 0.33 -15.46
C GLY A 54 -22.89 -1.09 -15.54
N ASN A 55 -23.99 -1.37 -14.85
CA ASN A 55 -24.94 -2.47 -15.13
C ASN A 55 -24.90 -3.76 -14.29
N ALA A 56 -24.02 -3.90 -13.30
CA ALA A 56 -24.19 -4.92 -12.22
C ALA A 56 -24.46 -4.31 -10.83
N VAL A 57 -24.15 -3.02 -10.67
CA VAL A 57 -24.29 -2.26 -9.42
C VAL A 57 -25.71 -1.71 -9.19
N ASN A 58 -26.50 -1.49 -10.23
CA ASN A 58 -27.81 -0.85 -10.10
C ASN A 58 -28.88 -1.72 -9.41
N ASP A 59 -28.77 -3.05 -9.50
CA ASP A 59 -29.76 -3.96 -8.89
C ASP A 59 -29.52 -4.16 -7.38
N VAL A 60 -28.30 -3.85 -6.91
CA VAL A 60 -27.93 -3.89 -5.47
C VAL A 60 -27.97 -2.49 -4.83
N LEU A 61 -27.66 -1.42 -5.57
CA LEU A 61 -27.73 -0.04 -5.06
C LEU A 61 -29.18 0.44 -4.83
N GLY A 62 -30.17 -0.12 -5.54
CA GLY A 62 -31.58 0.23 -5.35
C GLY A 62 -32.15 -0.17 -3.97
N GLN A 63 -31.48 -1.07 -3.25
CA GLN A 63 -31.96 -1.61 -1.97
C GLN A 63 -31.07 -1.26 -0.76
N LEU A 64 -29.93 -0.59 -0.98
CA LEU A 64 -28.98 -0.13 0.06
C LEU A 64 -28.84 1.40 0.14
N GLY A 65 -29.66 2.15 -0.60
CA GLY A 65 -29.60 3.60 -0.76
C GLY A 65 -30.01 4.47 0.45
N GLN A 66 -29.67 4.08 1.69
CA GLN A 66 -29.81 4.98 2.84
C GLN A 66 -28.92 4.55 4.02
N GLY A 67 -27.65 4.97 4.05
CA GLY A 67 -26.81 4.70 5.23
C GLY A 67 -25.31 5.01 5.17
N GLY A 68 -24.78 5.72 4.16
CA GLY A 68 -23.39 6.15 4.15
C GLY A 68 -23.12 7.29 5.14
N GLY A 69 -23.03 6.97 6.43
CA GLY A 69 -22.54 7.91 7.43
C GLY A 69 -21.05 8.16 7.19
N ALA A 70 -20.67 9.43 6.98
CA ALA A 70 -19.27 9.82 6.95
C ALA A 70 -18.59 9.39 8.26
N GLN A 71 -17.53 8.60 8.18
CA GLN A 71 -16.66 8.38 9.33
C GLN A 71 -15.96 9.71 9.62
N THR A 72 -16.27 10.32 10.76
CA THR A 72 -15.55 11.51 11.23
C THR A 72 -14.16 11.08 11.62
N ALA A 73 -13.14 11.58 10.92
CA ALA A 73 -11.76 11.39 11.31
C ALA A 73 -11.37 12.38 12.41
N ASP A 74 -10.52 11.91 13.33
CA ASP A 74 -9.98 12.72 14.42
C ASP A 74 -8.46 12.54 14.50
N ASN A 75 -7.74 13.52 13.95
CA ASN A 75 -6.27 13.50 13.94
C ASN A 75 -5.67 14.07 15.23
N ASN A 76 -6.47 14.53 16.21
CA ASN A 76 -5.94 15.27 17.35
C ASN A 76 -4.98 14.43 18.21
N GLU A 77 -5.25 13.14 18.36
CA GLU A 77 -4.39 12.24 19.12
C GLU A 77 -3.06 11.99 18.40
N VAL A 78 -3.11 11.61 17.12
CA VAL A 78 -1.92 11.42 16.27
C VAL A 78 -1.07 12.69 16.24
N ALA A 79 -1.69 13.85 15.99
CA ALA A 79 -1.01 15.13 15.97
C ALA A 79 -0.39 15.48 17.33
N LYS A 80 -0.99 15.07 18.45
CA LYS A 80 -0.44 15.32 19.79
C LYS A 80 0.74 14.41 20.11
N GLU A 81 0.68 13.15 19.69
CA GLU A 81 1.64 12.12 20.05
C GLU A 81 2.85 12.02 19.11
N CYS A 82 2.65 12.22 17.81
CA CYS A 82 3.68 12.03 16.80
C CYS A 82 4.31 13.38 16.47
N LYS A 83 5.34 13.77 17.21
CA LYS A 83 6.02 15.06 17.04
C LYS A 83 7.38 14.91 16.38
N THR A 84 8.10 13.85 16.75
CA THR A 84 9.50 13.70 16.39
C THR A 84 9.82 12.28 15.94
N GLY A 85 10.94 12.10 15.24
CA GLY A 85 11.43 10.77 14.91
C GLY A 85 11.75 9.91 16.14
N ALA A 86 11.96 10.50 17.32
CA ALA A 86 12.06 9.74 18.57
C ALA A 86 10.74 9.03 18.92
N ASP A 87 9.59 9.66 18.63
CA ASP A 87 8.27 9.05 18.79
C ASP A 87 8.11 7.90 17.77
N ALA A 88 8.54 8.11 16.52
CA ALA A 88 8.53 7.08 15.47
C ALA A 88 9.40 5.86 15.81
N ASN A 89 10.50 6.05 16.54
CA ASN A 89 11.34 4.94 17.01
C ASN A 89 10.69 4.08 18.11
N THR A 90 9.56 4.51 18.68
CA THR A 90 8.92 3.83 19.83
C THR A 90 7.44 3.50 19.62
N LYS A 91 6.75 4.17 18.70
CA LYS A 91 5.31 4.00 18.43
C LYS A 91 5.06 3.73 16.96
N LEU A 92 4.27 2.70 16.68
CA LEU A 92 3.91 2.30 15.31
C LEU A 92 3.21 3.41 14.55
N ASP A 93 2.20 4.06 15.12
CA ASP A 93 1.46 5.14 14.46
C ASP A 93 2.41 6.28 14.02
N CYS A 94 3.37 6.65 14.87
CA CYS A 94 4.35 7.68 14.54
C CYS A 94 5.40 7.20 13.54
N ALA A 95 5.72 5.90 13.52
CA ALA A 95 6.54 5.29 12.49
C ALA A 95 5.85 5.39 11.11
N VAL A 96 4.55 5.12 11.06
CA VAL A 96 3.78 5.23 9.80
C VAL A 96 3.68 6.68 9.34
N VAL A 97 3.48 7.66 10.24
CA VAL A 97 3.57 9.09 9.88
C VAL A 97 4.94 9.40 9.27
N ALA A 98 6.01 8.92 9.90
CA ALA A 98 7.36 9.14 9.41
C ALA A 98 7.58 8.51 8.02
N ASP A 99 7.06 7.30 7.79
CA ASP A 99 7.16 6.64 6.51
C ASP A 99 6.41 7.42 5.42
N ILE A 100 5.19 7.91 5.71
CA ILE A 100 4.42 8.77 4.81
C ILE A 100 5.26 9.99 4.42
N ASP A 101 5.78 10.74 5.39
CA ASP A 101 6.58 11.94 5.12
C ASP A 101 7.80 11.62 4.27
N SER A 102 8.54 10.55 4.60
CA SER A 102 9.71 10.10 3.86
C SER A 102 9.40 9.75 2.40
N ILE A 103 8.31 9.02 2.16
CA ILE A 103 7.89 8.58 0.84
C ILE A 103 7.43 9.77 -0.02
N GLN A 104 6.62 10.67 0.55
CA GLN A 104 6.14 11.84 -0.17
C GLN A 104 7.27 12.81 -0.49
N ASN A 105 8.20 13.06 0.44
CA ASN A 105 9.39 13.90 0.21
C ASN A 105 10.29 13.35 -0.89
N TYR A 106 10.39 12.02 -1.02
CA TYR A 106 11.10 11.39 -2.13
C TYR A 106 10.41 11.67 -3.47
N TRP A 107 9.10 11.45 -3.56
CA TRP A 107 8.39 11.64 -4.82
C TRP A 107 8.25 13.10 -5.24
N ASP A 108 8.14 14.03 -4.29
CA ASP A 108 8.20 15.47 -4.55
C ASP A 108 9.47 15.87 -5.33
N LYS A 109 10.59 15.21 -5.04
CA LYS A 109 11.89 15.46 -5.68
C LYS A 109 12.12 14.64 -6.95
N GLU A 110 11.66 13.39 -6.96
CA GLU A 110 11.94 12.46 -8.06
C GLU A 110 10.93 12.52 -9.20
N LEU A 111 9.63 12.69 -8.92
CA LEU A 111 8.61 12.66 -9.96
C LEU A 111 8.77 13.78 -11.01
N PRO A 112 9.21 15.01 -10.66
CA PRO A 112 9.53 16.04 -11.65
C PRO A 112 10.55 15.59 -12.71
N LYS A 113 11.48 14.69 -12.35
CA LYS A 113 12.48 14.13 -13.28
C LYS A 113 11.88 13.13 -14.27
N LEU A 114 10.64 12.68 -14.03
CA LEU A 114 9.81 11.88 -14.92
C LEU A 114 8.79 12.73 -15.71
N GLY A 115 8.80 14.06 -15.55
CA GLY A 115 7.99 14.99 -16.33
C GLY A 115 6.59 15.25 -15.78
N LYS A 116 6.34 14.94 -14.49
CA LYS A 116 5.10 15.24 -13.78
C LYS A 116 5.40 15.89 -12.44
N SER A 117 4.56 16.80 -11.98
CA SER A 117 4.60 17.25 -10.59
C SER A 117 4.06 16.17 -9.67
N TYR A 118 4.59 16.10 -8.45
CA TYR A 118 4.02 15.28 -7.39
C TYR A 118 2.92 16.03 -6.67
N GLU A 119 1.84 15.33 -6.37
CA GLU A 119 0.72 15.85 -5.59
C GLU A 119 0.64 15.00 -4.31
N PRO A 120 0.94 15.54 -3.12
CA PRO A 120 0.81 14.80 -1.88
C PRO A 120 -0.62 14.29 -1.67
N ILE A 121 -0.74 13.09 -1.09
CA ILE A 121 -2.03 12.42 -0.85
C ILE A 121 -2.20 12.01 0.61
N THR A 122 -3.44 11.91 1.03
CA THR A 122 -3.79 11.48 2.38
C THR A 122 -3.72 9.96 2.51
N THR A 123 -3.12 9.49 3.60
CA THR A 123 -3.27 8.10 4.07
C THR A 123 -4.38 8.04 5.12
N VAL A 124 -5.45 7.31 4.82
CA VAL A 124 -6.60 7.10 5.71
C VAL A 124 -6.39 5.83 6.53
N TRP A 125 -6.31 5.98 7.85
CA TRP A 125 -6.26 4.86 8.78
C TRP A 125 -7.68 4.43 9.16
N PHE A 126 -7.97 3.14 9.06
CA PHE A 126 -9.31 2.62 9.34
C PHE A 126 -9.28 1.32 10.13
N THR A 127 -10.46 0.89 10.58
CA THR A 127 -10.66 -0.39 11.29
C THR A 127 -12.08 -0.89 11.02
N GLY A 128 -12.23 -2.18 10.74
CA GLY A 128 -13.47 -2.82 10.31
C GLY A 128 -13.73 -2.62 8.82
N GLN A 129 -14.34 -1.50 8.47
CA GLN A 129 -14.81 -1.18 7.12
C GLN A 129 -14.60 0.30 6.83
N VAL A 130 -14.28 0.62 5.57
CA VAL A 130 -14.12 1.98 5.08
C VAL A 130 -14.81 2.13 3.72
N SER A 131 -15.46 3.27 3.50
CA SER A 131 -16.04 3.64 2.20
C SER A 131 -15.08 4.55 1.46
N THR A 132 -14.81 4.24 0.20
CA THR A 132 -13.86 4.93 -0.68
C THR A 132 -14.54 5.26 -2.01
N ALA A 133 -13.95 6.13 -2.83
CA ALA A 133 -14.43 6.35 -4.20
C ALA A 133 -14.30 5.10 -5.10
N CYS A 134 -13.47 4.16 -4.67
CA CYS A 134 -13.22 2.85 -5.27
C CYS A 134 -14.25 1.78 -4.82
N GLY A 135 -15.11 2.10 -3.85
CA GLY A 135 -16.06 1.16 -3.26
C GLY A 135 -15.75 0.89 -1.79
N THR A 136 -16.35 -0.16 -1.24
CA THR A 136 -16.20 -0.48 0.19
C THR A 136 -15.08 -1.49 0.40
N ALA A 137 -14.15 -1.18 1.29
CA ALA A 137 -13.06 -2.05 1.69
C ALA A 137 -13.18 -2.49 3.16
N SER A 138 -12.53 -3.60 3.51
CA SER A 138 -12.55 -4.17 4.86
C SER A 138 -11.15 -4.45 5.38
N SER A 139 -11.00 -4.58 6.69
CA SER A 139 -9.72 -4.78 7.37
C SER A 139 -8.92 -6.03 7.03
N GLY A 140 -9.45 -6.94 6.20
CA GLY A 140 -8.72 -8.10 5.70
C GLY A 140 -8.17 -7.92 4.28
N SER A 141 -8.22 -6.71 3.72
CA SER A 141 -7.93 -6.47 2.29
C SER A 141 -6.48 -6.08 2.01
N GLY A 142 -5.66 -5.94 3.05
CA GLY A 142 -4.37 -5.25 2.95
C GLY A 142 -4.51 -3.75 2.72
N PRO A 143 -3.39 -3.02 2.71
CA PRO A 143 -3.34 -1.63 2.29
C PRO A 143 -3.65 -1.53 0.79
N PHE A 144 -4.17 -0.38 0.37
CA PHE A 144 -4.43 -0.14 -1.05
C PHE A 144 -4.46 1.36 -1.37
N TYR A 145 -4.02 1.72 -2.58
CA TYR A 145 -4.29 3.03 -3.17
C TYR A 145 -5.61 3.04 -3.97
N CYS A 146 -6.40 4.10 -3.81
CA CYS A 146 -7.60 4.35 -4.62
C CYS A 146 -7.40 5.52 -5.59
N PRO A 147 -7.41 5.30 -6.92
CA PRO A 147 -7.31 6.41 -7.88
C PRO A 147 -8.55 7.32 -7.93
N GLY A 148 -9.71 6.86 -7.44
CA GLY A 148 -10.96 7.62 -7.48
C GLY A 148 -11.03 8.81 -6.52
N ASP A 149 -10.36 8.73 -5.38
CA ASP A 149 -10.23 9.81 -4.38
C ASP A 149 -8.77 10.16 -4.07
N GLN A 150 -7.83 9.46 -4.70
CA GLN A 150 -6.39 9.63 -4.54
C GLN A 150 -5.93 9.47 -3.09
N HIS A 151 -6.45 8.48 -2.37
CA HIS A 151 -6.00 8.14 -1.03
C HIS A 151 -5.30 6.79 -0.96
N VAL A 152 -4.39 6.65 0.01
CA VAL A 152 -3.95 5.34 0.51
C VAL A 152 -4.82 4.97 1.70
N TYR A 153 -5.29 3.73 1.77
CA TYR A 153 -6.06 3.21 2.88
C TYR A 153 -5.26 2.14 3.60
N LEU A 154 -5.19 2.25 4.93
CA LEU A 154 -4.36 1.37 5.74
C LEU A 154 -5.08 0.98 7.04
N ASP A 155 -5.28 -0.32 7.24
CA ASP A 155 -5.56 -0.86 8.58
C ASP A 155 -4.23 -1.28 9.19
N LEU A 156 -3.80 -0.61 10.27
CA LEU A 156 -2.51 -0.90 10.92
C LEU A 156 -2.39 -2.33 11.45
N ARG A 157 -3.52 -3.03 11.65
CA ARG A 157 -3.50 -4.46 12.02
C ARG A 157 -2.96 -5.35 10.91
N PHE A 158 -2.95 -4.87 9.66
CA PHE A 158 -2.33 -5.60 8.56
C PHE A 158 -0.86 -5.93 8.83
N TYR A 159 -0.13 -5.08 9.55
CA TYR A 159 1.26 -5.37 9.92
C TYR A 159 1.37 -6.58 10.86
N ASP A 160 0.36 -6.83 11.70
CA ASP A 160 0.25 -8.07 12.47
C ASP A 160 -0.18 -9.25 11.61
N ASP A 161 -1.06 -9.05 10.62
CA ASP A 161 -1.44 -10.09 9.67
C ASP A 161 -0.26 -10.56 8.82
N LEU A 162 0.63 -9.66 8.39
CA LEU A 162 1.87 -10.03 7.69
C LEU A 162 2.67 -11.07 8.49
N LYS A 163 2.80 -10.88 9.80
CA LYS A 163 3.53 -11.81 10.69
C LYS A 163 2.73 -13.08 10.95
N THR A 164 1.45 -12.96 11.29
CA THR A 164 0.66 -14.06 11.83
C THR A 164 0.01 -14.93 10.76
N GLN A 165 -0.45 -14.32 9.65
CA GLN A 165 -1.09 -15.02 8.55
C GLN A 165 -0.11 -15.33 7.43
N PHE A 166 0.66 -14.33 6.97
CA PHE A 166 1.60 -14.52 5.85
C PHE A 166 2.95 -15.13 6.31
N GLY A 167 3.23 -15.11 7.61
CA GLY A 167 4.46 -15.64 8.21
C GLY A 167 5.69 -14.76 7.97
N ALA A 168 5.50 -13.52 7.54
CA ALA A 168 6.59 -12.58 7.29
C ALA A 168 7.33 -12.24 8.59
N GLN A 169 8.63 -11.92 8.46
CA GLN A 169 9.42 -11.54 9.63
C GLN A 169 8.97 -10.21 10.26
N GLY A 170 8.38 -9.33 9.45
CA GLY A 170 7.93 -7.99 9.87
C GLY A 170 9.06 -7.06 10.32
N GLY A 171 8.67 -5.89 10.82
CA GLY A 171 9.58 -4.85 11.32
C GLY A 171 9.34 -3.52 10.60
N LEU A 172 9.84 -2.42 11.17
CA LEU A 172 9.52 -1.07 10.71
C LEU A 172 9.77 -0.88 9.21
N PHE A 173 10.87 -1.42 8.66
CA PHE A 173 11.15 -1.28 7.24
C PHE A 173 10.20 -2.07 6.34
N VAL A 174 9.66 -3.19 6.84
CA VAL A 174 8.65 -3.96 6.11
C VAL A 174 7.35 -3.17 6.02
N ASP A 175 6.95 -2.54 7.13
CA ASP A 175 5.76 -1.71 7.20
C ASP A 175 5.88 -0.53 6.22
N ALA A 176 7.03 0.15 6.23
CA ALA A 176 7.38 1.21 5.29
C ALA A 176 7.41 0.76 3.82
N TYR A 177 7.94 -0.44 3.54
CA TYR A 177 7.96 -1.02 2.19
C TYR A 177 6.56 -1.23 1.61
N VAL A 178 5.64 -1.79 2.41
CA VAL A 178 4.24 -1.99 1.97
C VAL A 178 3.58 -0.66 1.71
N LEU A 179 3.80 0.34 2.57
CA LEU A 179 3.27 1.67 2.33
C LEU A 179 3.86 2.33 1.06
N ALA A 180 5.18 2.23 0.86
CA ALA A 180 5.86 2.76 -0.31
C ALA A 180 5.38 2.11 -1.62
N HIS A 181 4.94 0.85 -1.57
CA HIS A 181 4.30 0.17 -2.68
C HIS A 181 2.98 0.85 -3.06
N GLU A 182 2.11 1.17 -2.08
CA GLU A 182 0.85 1.87 -2.34
C GLU A 182 1.05 3.28 -2.91
N TYR A 183 2.03 4.01 -2.40
CA TYR A 183 2.44 5.29 -3.00
C TYR A 183 3.03 5.12 -4.41
N GLY A 184 3.61 3.95 -4.71
CA GLY A 184 3.98 3.55 -6.07
C GLY A 184 2.79 3.52 -7.03
N HIS A 185 1.63 3.05 -6.58
CA HIS A 185 0.39 3.09 -7.37
C HIS A 185 -0.12 4.53 -7.59
N HIS A 186 0.01 5.40 -6.60
CA HIS A 186 -0.29 6.82 -6.79
C HIS A 186 0.60 7.45 -7.88
N VAL A 187 1.90 7.15 -7.87
CA VAL A 187 2.82 7.62 -8.91
C VAL A 187 2.45 7.07 -10.29
N GLN A 188 2.02 5.82 -10.37
CA GLN A 188 1.50 5.24 -11.61
C GLN A 188 0.26 5.97 -12.12
N ASP A 189 -0.63 6.41 -11.22
CA ASP A 189 -1.80 7.20 -11.55
C ASP A 189 -1.41 8.56 -12.16
N LEU A 190 -0.50 9.29 -11.49
CA LEU A 190 0.02 10.58 -11.98
C LEU A 190 0.72 10.46 -13.35
N LEU A 191 1.41 9.35 -13.59
CA LEU A 191 2.08 9.05 -14.85
C LEU A 191 1.13 8.52 -15.93
N GLY A 192 -0.12 8.18 -15.58
CA GLY A 192 -1.10 7.57 -16.47
C GLY A 192 -0.78 6.11 -16.83
N THR A 193 0.09 5.44 -16.06
CA THR A 193 0.44 4.02 -16.29
C THR A 193 -0.76 3.10 -16.09
N ASN A 194 -1.69 3.47 -15.20
CA ASN A 194 -2.92 2.71 -14.95
C ASN A 194 -3.71 2.43 -16.24
N ALA A 195 -3.68 3.35 -17.22
CA ALA A 195 -4.35 3.19 -18.51
C ALA A 195 -3.79 2.05 -19.40
N LYS A 196 -2.64 1.47 -19.05
CA LYS A 196 -2.05 0.32 -19.76
C LYS A 196 -2.64 -1.02 -19.33
N VAL A 197 -3.40 -1.05 -18.25
CA VAL A 197 -4.01 -2.27 -17.72
C VAL A 197 -5.45 -2.35 -18.17
N GLN A 198 -5.86 -3.51 -18.72
CA GLN A 198 -7.24 -3.76 -19.09
C GLN A 198 -7.94 -4.57 -18.00
N GLN A 199 -9.23 -4.30 -17.79
CA GLN A 199 -10.04 -5.03 -16.83
C GLN A 199 -10.03 -6.53 -17.13
N GLY A 200 -9.90 -7.35 -16.08
CA GLY A 200 -9.96 -8.81 -16.22
C GLY A 200 -8.66 -9.49 -16.66
N GLN A 201 -7.58 -8.74 -16.86
CA GLN A 201 -6.31 -9.33 -17.26
C GLN A 201 -5.64 -10.09 -16.12
N THR A 202 -5.40 -11.37 -16.36
CA THR A 202 -4.70 -12.26 -15.43
C THR A 202 -3.53 -12.97 -16.12
N GLY A 203 -2.69 -13.62 -15.33
CA GLY A 203 -1.52 -14.35 -15.79
C GLY A 203 -0.21 -13.66 -15.42
N PRO A 204 0.91 -14.39 -15.40
CA PRO A 204 2.21 -13.94 -14.88
C PRO A 204 2.86 -12.80 -15.68
N LYS A 205 2.26 -12.39 -16.80
CA LYS A 205 2.74 -11.30 -17.67
C LYS A 205 1.65 -10.28 -18.01
N SER A 206 0.52 -10.34 -17.31
CA SER A 206 -0.62 -9.45 -17.52
C SER A 206 -0.27 -7.99 -17.24
N GLY A 207 -1.10 -7.05 -17.71
CA GLY A 207 -0.96 -5.65 -17.34
C GLY A 207 -1.03 -5.45 -15.84
N SER A 208 -1.93 -6.17 -15.15
CA SER A 208 -2.05 -6.17 -13.69
C SER A 208 -0.72 -6.54 -13.02
N VAL A 209 -0.13 -7.68 -13.39
CA VAL A 209 1.15 -8.11 -12.82
C VAL A 209 2.27 -7.10 -13.12
N ARG A 210 2.30 -6.50 -14.32
CA ARG A 210 3.32 -5.49 -14.64
C ARG A 210 3.16 -4.22 -13.81
N LEU A 211 1.93 -3.80 -13.52
CA LEU A 211 1.64 -2.65 -12.68
C LEU A 211 2.13 -2.89 -11.24
N GLU A 212 1.78 -4.03 -10.67
CA GLU A 212 2.16 -4.47 -9.31
C GLU A 212 3.69 -4.57 -9.14
N LEU A 213 4.36 -5.18 -10.12
CA LEU A 213 5.82 -5.29 -10.12
C LEU A 213 6.50 -3.92 -10.26
N GLN A 214 5.88 -2.96 -10.95
CA GLN A 214 6.44 -1.62 -11.06
C GLN A 214 6.30 -0.86 -9.73
N ALA A 215 5.19 -1.05 -9.01
CA ALA A 215 5.03 -0.52 -7.66
C ALA A 215 6.08 -1.08 -6.69
N ASP A 216 6.38 -2.39 -6.75
CA ASP A 216 7.51 -2.98 -5.99
C ASP A 216 8.84 -2.31 -6.34
N CYS A 217 9.09 -2.05 -7.62
CA CYS A 217 10.30 -1.38 -8.05
C CYS A 217 10.37 0.09 -7.59
N TYR A 218 9.26 0.81 -7.62
CA TYR A 218 9.15 2.16 -7.08
C TYR A 218 9.40 2.21 -5.57
N ALA A 219 8.87 1.26 -4.80
CA ALA A 219 9.19 1.10 -3.39
C ALA A 219 10.69 0.81 -3.16
N GLY A 220 11.29 -0.02 -4.03
CA GLY A 220 12.73 -0.24 -4.03
C GLY A 220 13.53 1.03 -4.30
N ALA A 221 13.13 1.83 -5.29
CA ALA A 221 13.81 3.08 -5.62
C ALA A 221 13.74 4.07 -4.44
N TRP A 222 12.59 4.23 -3.80
CA TRP A 222 12.47 4.99 -2.55
C TRP A 222 13.41 4.43 -1.47
N ALA A 223 13.43 3.11 -1.26
CA ALA A 223 14.27 2.47 -0.25
C ALA A 223 15.77 2.74 -0.42
N ASN A 224 16.24 2.92 -1.67
CA ASN A 224 17.62 3.32 -1.95
C ASN A 224 17.92 4.72 -1.38
N HIS A 225 16.94 5.61 -1.46
CA HIS A 225 17.05 7.02 -1.12
C HIS A 225 16.55 7.37 0.28
N ALA A 226 15.93 6.42 0.99
CA ALA A 226 15.29 6.61 2.29
C ALA A 226 16.20 7.28 3.34
N THR A 227 17.51 7.02 3.29
CA THR A 227 18.50 7.60 4.21
C THR A 227 19.22 8.84 3.69
N THR A 228 18.82 9.36 2.52
CA THR A 228 19.54 10.44 1.82
C THR A 228 18.66 11.61 1.43
N VAL A 229 17.36 11.39 1.23
CA VAL A 229 16.42 12.46 0.89
C VAL A 229 16.09 13.25 2.15
N PRO A 230 16.39 14.57 2.18
CA PRO A 230 16.08 15.37 3.34
C PRO A 230 14.60 15.75 3.40
N ASP A 231 14.10 16.00 4.61
CA ASP A 231 12.88 16.75 4.87
C ASP A 231 13.13 18.27 4.75
N ASP A 232 12.14 19.07 5.12
CA ASP A 232 12.23 20.55 5.15
C ASP A 232 13.30 21.10 6.10
N THR A 233 13.76 20.30 7.06
CA THR A 233 14.86 20.65 7.98
C THR A 233 16.24 20.43 7.35
N GLY A 234 16.29 19.86 6.15
CA GLY A 234 17.53 19.60 5.41
C GLY A 234 18.24 18.31 5.83
N LYS A 235 17.57 17.42 6.59
CA LYS A 235 18.12 16.12 7.02
C LYS A 235 17.16 14.99 6.66
N PRO A 236 17.67 13.77 6.38
CA PRO A 236 16.78 12.65 6.13
C PRO A 236 16.04 12.25 7.41
N LEU A 237 14.79 11.83 7.23
CA LEU A 237 13.91 11.38 8.31
C LEU A 237 14.34 10.00 8.84
N ILE A 238 14.76 9.12 7.93
CA ILE A 238 15.34 7.81 8.24
C ILE A 238 16.87 7.95 8.17
N ILE A 239 17.59 7.43 9.15
CA ILE A 239 19.06 7.56 9.23
C ILE A 239 19.79 6.22 9.11
N ASP A 240 19.07 5.12 9.21
CA ASP A 240 19.65 3.79 9.06
C ASP A 240 18.64 2.79 8.50
N VAL A 241 19.07 2.03 7.49
CA VAL A 241 18.39 0.88 6.91
C VAL A 241 19.44 -0.20 6.73
N THR A 242 19.30 -1.29 7.49
CA THR A 242 20.30 -2.37 7.52
C THR A 242 20.07 -3.38 6.40
N ALA A 243 21.07 -4.23 6.12
CA ALA A 243 20.89 -5.34 5.20
C ALA A 243 19.80 -6.34 5.68
N ASP A 244 19.61 -6.49 7.00
CA ASP A 244 18.54 -7.32 7.55
C ASP A 244 17.15 -6.72 7.25
N ASP A 245 17.00 -5.40 7.36
CA ASP A 245 15.78 -4.70 6.98
C ASP A 245 15.41 -4.98 5.52
N ILE A 246 16.37 -4.85 4.60
CA ILE A 246 16.17 -5.16 3.17
C ILE A 246 15.79 -6.63 2.95
N ASN A 247 16.46 -7.55 3.66
CA ASN A 247 16.14 -8.98 3.56
C ASN A 247 14.73 -9.30 4.07
N ARG A 248 14.25 -8.61 5.11
CA ARG A 248 12.88 -8.75 5.62
C ARG A 248 11.84 -8.20 4.66
N ALA A 249 12.12 -7.10 3.96
CA ALA A 249 11.26 -6.61 2.89
C ALA A 249 11.20 -7.62 1.73
N LEU A 250 12.33 -8.22 1.33
CA LEU A 250 12.37 -9.28 0.31
C LEU A 250 11.64 -10.57 0.75
N ASP A 251 11.74 -10.96 2.02
CA ASP A 251 10.94 -12.06 2.59
C ASP A 251 9.45 -11.74 2.50
N THR A 252 9.06 -10.52 2.86
CA THR A 252 7.67 -10.06 2.77
C THR A 252 7.19 -10.08 1.32
N ALA A 253 7.90 -9.44 0.38
CA ALA A 253 7.61 -9.42 -1.05
C ALA A 253 7.41 -10.82 -1.63
N ALA A 254 8.19 -11.81 -1.16
CA ALA A 254 8.00 -13.19 -1.56
C ALA A 254 6.68 -13.78 -1.02
N ARG A 255 6.30 -13.48 0.23
CA ARG A 255 5.10 -14.03 0.87
C ARG A 255 3.79 -13.44 0.36
N ILE A 256 3.85 -12.26 -0.23
CA ILE A 256 2.70 -11.61 -0.88
C ILE A 256 2.67 -11.83 -2.41
N GLY A 257 3.46 -12.78 -2.92
CA GLY A 257 3.35 -13.28 -4.29
C GLY A 257 2.20 -14.27 -4.44
N ASP A 258 1.55 -14.27 -5.61
CA ASP A 258 0.36 -15.10 -5.88
C ASP A 258 0.63 -16.60 -5.70
N ASP A 259 1.81 -17.09 -6.08
CA ASP A 259 2.22 -18.48 -5.91
C ASP A 259 2.41 -18.87 -4.43
N TYR A 260 2.95 -17.98 -3.60
CA TYR A 260 3.02 -18.20 -2.16
C TYR A 260 1.61 -18.21 -1.55
N ILE A 261 0.80 -17.22 -1.88
CA ILE A 261 -0.56 -17.06 -1.34
C ILE A 261 -1.41 -18.29 -1.68
N GLN A 262 -1.49 -18.67 -2.95
CA GLN A 262 -2.30 -19.81 -3.38
C GLN A 262 -1.83 -21.12 -2.74
N LYS A 263 -0.51 -21.31 -2.58
CA LYS A 263 0.06 -22.51 -1.98
C LYS A 263 -0.12 -22.60 -0.46
N ASN A 264 0.12 -21.52 0.27
CA ASN A 264 0.21 -21.57 1.74
C ASN A 264 -1.06 -21.12 2.44
N LEU A 265 -1.83 -20.23 1.79
CA LEU A 265 -3.01 -19.62 2.39
C LEU A 265 -4.29 -20.03 1.63
N GLY A 266 -4.16 -20.37 0.33
CA GLY A 266 -5.24 -20.87 -0.50
C GLY A 266 -5.48 -22.38 -0.36
N ASN A 267 -5.87 -23.02 -1.47
CA ASN A 267 -6.16 -24.46 -1.51
C ASN A 267 -4.93 -25.36 -1.72
N GLY A 268 -3.72 -24.78 -1.71
CA GLY A 268 -2.48 -25.51 -1.96
C GLY A 268 -2.11 -25.68 -3.44
N THR A 269 -2.97 -25.28 -4.38
CA THR A 269 -2.75 -25.43 -5.82
C THR A 269 -2.44 -24.09 -6.47
N ILE A 270 -1.37 -24.05 -7.26
CA ILE A 270 -0.95 -22.85 -7.99
C ILE A 270 -1.58 -22.84 -9.39
N ASN A 271 -2.42 -21.84 -9.65
CA ASN A 271 -2.96 -21.50 -10.97
C ASN A 271 -2.34 -20.19 -11.47
N GLN A 272 -1.33 -20.31 -12.33
CA GLN A 272 -0.64 -19.13 -12.89
C GLN A 272 -1.56 -18.26 -13.74
N ASN A 273 -2.58 -18.84 -14.38
CA ASN A 273 -3.52 -18.06 -15.19
C ASN A 273 -4.41 -17.15 -14.35
N ALA A 274 -4.44 -17.31 -13.03
CA ALA A 274 -5.19 -16.46 -12.11
C ALA A 274 -4.33 -15.38 -11.44
N PHE A 275 -3.05 -15.24 -11.82
CA PHE A 275 -2.16 -14.25 -11.21
C PHE A 275 -2.55 -12.82 -11.58
N THR A 276 -2.45 -11.95 -10.59
CA THR A 276 -2.76 -10.51 -10.68
C THR A 276 -1.67 -9.66 -10.04
N HIS A 277 -0.92 -10.19 -9.05
CA HIS A 277 0.12 -9.49 -8.29
C HIS A 277 1.53 -10.00 -8.61
N GLY A 278 1.63 -11.10 -9.35
CA GLY A 278 2.88 -11.68 -9.81
C GLY A 278 3.43 -12.70 -8.81
N THR A 279 4.51 -13.38 -9.22
CA THR A 279 5.12 -14.41 -8.39
C THR A 279 6.05 -13.84 -7.32
N SER A 280 6.30 -14.61 -6.27
CA SER A 280 7.29 -14.30 -5.23
C SER A 280 8.66 -13.94 -5.80
N VAL A 281 9.05 -14.56 -6.91
CA VAL A 281 10.34 -14.30 -7.59
C VAL A 281 10.30 -12.98 -8.35
N GLN A 282 9.22 -12.71 -9.07
CA GLN A 282 9.04 -11.46 -9.81
C GLN A 282 9.05 -10.26 -8.86
N ARG A 283 8.28 -10.34 -7.76
CA ARG A 283 8.19 -9.27 -6.75
C ARG A 283 9.55 -8.91 -6.15
N LYS A 284 10.27 -9.92 -5.67
CA LYS A 284 11.66 -9.74 -5.16
C LYS A 284 12.59 -9.12 -6.20
N LYS A 285 12.50 -9.58 -7.45
CA LYS A 285 13.35 -9.07 -8.54
C LYS A 285 13.13 -7.58 -8.76
N TRP A 286 11.87 -7.14 -8.83
CA TRP A 286 11.55 -5.76 -9.16
C TRP A 286 11.81 -4.81 -8.00
N PHE A 287 11.48 -5.19 -6.77
CA PHE A 287 11.95 -4.45 -5.59
C PHE A 287 13.49 -4.30 -5.59
N THR A 288 14.22 -5.39 -5.83
CA THR A 288 15.70 -5.35 -5.90
C THR A 288 16.20 -4.46 -7.04
N THR A 289 15.48 -4.41 -8.17
CA THR A 289 15.84 -3.59 -9.34
C THR A 289 15.77 -2.11 -9.00
N GLY A 290 14.66 -1.69 -8.38
CA GLY A 290 14.52 -0.32 -7.86
C GLY A 290 15.56 -0.01 -6.80
N TYR A 291 15.72 -0.89 -5.80
CA TYR A 291 16.64 -0.69 -4.69
C TYR A 291 18.10 -0.57 -5.11
N ARG A 292 18.54 -1.32 -6.12
CA ARG A 292 19.93 -1.24 -6.61
C ARG A 292 20.17 -0.04 -7.52
N SER A 293 19.17 0.36 -8.30
CA SER A 293 19.32 1.47 -9.24
C SER A 293 19.14 2.82 -8.57
N GLY A 294 18.21 2.93 -7.63
CA GLY A 294 17.74 4.21 -7.09
C GLY A 294 17.06 5.08 -8.15
N ASP A 295 16.75 4.57 -9.35
CA ASP A 295 16.16 5.34 -10.45
C ASP A 295 14.82 4.73 -10.84
N PRO A 296 13.68 5.43 -10.63
CA PRO A 296 12.37 4.99 -11.09
C PRO A 296 12.30 4.66 -12.58
N LYS A 297 13.17 5.21 -13.43
CA LYS A 297 13.22 4.88 -14.87
C LYS A 297 13.68 3.45 -15.13
N ALA A 298 14.36 2.80 -14.18
CA ALA A 298 14.71 1.40 -14.28
C ALA A 298 13.50 0.46 -14.08
N CYS A 299 12.38 0.98 -13.58
CA CYS A 299 11.15 0.23 -13.29
C CYS A 299 10.27 0.01 -14.53
N ASP A 300 10.89 -0.42 -15.63
CA ASP A 300 10.24 -0.58 -16.93
C ASP A 300 9.62 -1.99 -17.12
N THR A 301 8.64 -2.30 -16.28
CA THR A 301 7.94 -3.60 -16.31
C THR A 301 7.08 -3.79 -17.56
N PHE A 302 6.68 -2.71 -18.24
CA PHE A 302 5.79 -2.78 -19.39
C PHE A 302 6.53 -3.05 -20.72
N ASN A 303 7.82 -2.74 -20.81
CA ASN A 303 8.61 -2.94 -22.04
C ASN A 303 9.56 -4.15 -21.99
N THR A 304 9.37 -5.09 -21.06
CA THR A 304 10.22 -6.30 -20.96
C THR A 304 9.40 -7.57 -20.83
N ASP A 305 9.86 -8.66 -21.46
CA ASP A 305 9.26 -10.00 -21.26
C ASP A 305 9.96 -10.82 -20.18
N SER A 306 11.07 -10.31 -19.64
CA SER A 306 11.80 -10.92 -18.53
C SER A 306 11.32 -10.28 -17.22
N LEU A 307 10.15 -10.67 -16.74
CA LEU A 307 9.61 -10.18 -15.47
C LEU A 307 10.21 -10.89 -14.25
N GLY A 308 10.89 -12.02 -14.45
CA GLY A 308 11.34 -12.93 -13.40
C GLY A 308 10.90 -14.35 -13.70
#